data_AF-A0A351Q9K5-F1
#
_entry.id   AF-A0A351Q9K5-F1
#
_cell.length_a   1.000
_cell.length_b   1.000
_cell.length_c   1.000
_cell.angle_alpha   90.00
_cell.angle_beta   90.00
_cell.angle_gamma   90.00
#
_symmetry.space_group_name_H-M   'P 1'
#
loop_
_entity.id
_entity.type
_entity.pdbx_description
1 polymer ?
#
loop_
_entity_poly.entity_id
_entity_poly.type
_entity_poly.pdbx_seq_one_letter_code
_entity_poly.pdbx_strand_id
1 'polypeptide(L)'
;QGTRTRDGNVGQFYAAGFRRLVESTKLPVAVCALDGGWQISRLNSLFRNLHKGSYRVKILKVYPFPETKEDEKRILEESRELIKNQLEEWRKLPVVSSVV
;
A
#
# COMPACT_ATOMS: atom_id res chain seq x y z
N GLN A 1 5.09 5.00 5.00
CA GLN A 1 4.85 4.88 6.46
C GLN A 1 6.12 4.60 7.24
N GLY A 2 7.08 3.81 6.73
CA GLY A 2 8.32 3.51 7.47
C GLY A 2 8.18 2.37 8.48
N THR A 3 6.95 1.93 8.77
CA THR A 3 6.65 0.73 9.55
C THR A 3 5.39 0.04 9.01
N ARG A 4 5.21 -1.23 9.35
CA ARG A 4 3.99 -1.99 9.00
C ARG A 4 2.84 -1.54 9.90
N THR A 5 1.70 -1.26 9.30
CA THR A 5 0.44 -1.03 10.01
C THR A 5 -0.04 -2.27 10.77
N ARG A 6 -0.59 -2.08 11.98
CA ARG A 6 -1.14 -3.16 12.83
C ARG A 6 -2.66 -3.34 12.74
N ASP A 7 -3.38 -2.30 12.33
CA ASP A 7 -4.85 -2.23 12.26
C ASP A 7 -5.38 -2.22 10.81
N GLY A 8 -4.50 -2.32 9.81
CA GLY A 8 -4.83 -2.26 8.39
C GLY A 8 -5.07 -0.85 7.82
N ASN A 9 -5.05 0.22 8.63
CA ASN A 9 -5.24 1.58 8.16
C ASN A 9 -4.00 2.24 7.55
N VAL A 10 -4.22 3.15 6.60
CA VAL A 10 -3.13 3.91 5.97
C VAL A 10 -2.73 5.07 6.88
N GLY A 11 -1.63 4.91 7.61
CA GLY A 11 -0.95 5.99 8.33
C GLY A 11 -0.17 6.94 7.41
N GLN A 12 0.42 7.96 8.02
CA GLN A 12 1.15 9.03 7.35
C GLN A 12 2.35 8.55 6.52
N PHE A 13 2.60 9.23 5.41
CA PHE A 13 3.81 9.03 4.60
C PHE A 13 4.86 10.09 4.95
N TYR A 14 6.10 9.64 5.16
CA TYR A 14 7.22 10.51 5.53
C TYR A 14 8.05 10.84 4.29
N ALA A 15 8.27 12.13 4.06
CA ALA A 15 8.95 12.62 2.86
C ALA A 15 10.46 12.32 2.84
N ALA A 16 11.13 12.29 4.00
CA ALA A 16 12.59 12.17 4.07
C ALA A 16 13.14 10.91 3.36
N GLY A 17 12.52 9.75 3.61
CA GLY A 17 12.93 8.49 2.98
C GLY A 17 12.58 8.44 1.49
N PHE A 18 11.40 8.97 1.13
CA PHE A 18 10.95 9.03 -0.25
C PHE A 18 11.85 9.92 -1.11
N ARG A 19 12.14 11.13 -0.64
CA ARG A 19 13.05 12.08 -1.28
C ARG A 19 14.41 11.47 -1.58
N ARG A 20 15.02 10.84 -0.57
CA ARG A 20 16.35 10.23 -0.72
C ARG A 20 16.38 9.10 -1.76
N LEU A 21 15.28 8.35 -1.91
CA LEU A 21 15.15 7.32 -2.94
C LEU A 21 14.95 7.91 -4.33
N VAL A 22 14.12 8.95 -4.43
CA VAL A 22 13.84 9.61 -5.71
C VAL A 22 15.08 10.33 -6.24
N GLU A 23 15.78 11.10 -5.40
CA GLU A 23 17.00 11.83 -5.77
C GLU A 23 18.12 10.89 -6.26
N SER A 24 18.22 9.68 -5.70
CA SER A 24 19.25 8.70 -6.08
C SER A 24 18.90 7.87 -7.32
N THR A 25 17.62 7.63 -7.59
CA THR A 25 17.19 6.73 -8.67
C THR A 25 16.74 7.46 -9.94
N LYS A 26 16.15 8.65 -9.81
CA LYS A 26 15.55 9.43 -10.91
C LYS A 26 14.52 8.64 -11.73
N LEU A 27 13.79 7.74 -11.08
CA LEU A 27 12.78 6.88 -11.72
C LEU A 27 11.35 7.41 -11.54
N PRO A 28 10.42 7.00 -12.42
CA PRO A 28 8.98 7.17 -12.20
C PRO A 28 8.52 6.51 -10.88
N VAL A 29 7.46 7.05 -10.29
CA VAL A 29 6.93 6.57 -9.01
C VAL A 29 5.61 5.85 -9.22
N ALA A 30 5.59 4.55 -8.95
CA ALA A 30 4.36 3.74 -8.96
C ALA A 30 3.74 3.68 -7.57
N VAL A 31 2.45 4.02 -7.47
CA VAL A 31 1.65 3.89 -6.26
C VAL A 31 0.93 2.56 -6.30
N CYS A 32 1.12 1.75 -5.26
CA CYS A 32 0.50 0.44 -5.13
C CYS A 32 -0.29 0.35 -3.82
N ALA A 33 -1.49 -0.21 -3.88
CA ALA A 33 -2.24 -0.64 -2.70
C ALA A 33 -2.01 -2.12 -2.44
N LEU A 34 -1.86 -2.47 -1.16
CA LEU A 34 -1.73 -3.83 -0.68
C LEU A 34 -2.70 -4.07 0.48
N ASP A 35 -3.51 -5.13 0.42
CA ASP A 35 -4.44 -5.53 1.49
C ASP A 35 -4.28 -7.00 1.88
N GLY A 36 -4.67 -7.34 3.11
CA GLY A 36 -4.54 -8.67 3.70
C GLY A 36 -3.23 -8.92 4.47
N GLY A 37 -2.18 -8.13 4.22
CA GLY A 37 -0.89 -8.27 4.91
C GLY A 37 -0.95 -8.08 6.44
N TRP A 38 -1.89 -7.28 6.94
CA TRP A 38 -2.09 -7.05 8.38
C TRP A 38 -2.71 -8.27 9.07
N GLN A 39 -3.59 -9.02 8.39
CA GLN A 39 -4.17 -10.26 8.88
C GLN A 39 -3.14 -11.39 8.93
N ILE A 40 -2.19 -11.39 7.99
CA ILE A 40 -1.13 -12.39 7.87
C ILE A 40 -0.10 -12.29 9.01
N SER A 41 0.03 -11.11 9.64
CA SER A 41 1.05 -10.84 10.65
C SER A 41 0.89 -11.55 12.00
N ARG A 42 -0.26 -12.18 12.26
CA ARG A 42 -0.55 -12.89 13.52
C ARG A 42 -0.30 -14.41 13.46
N LEU A 43 0.25 -14.92 12.36
CA LEU A 43 0.22 -16.35 12.08
C LEU A 43 1.46 -17.13 12.52
N ASN A 44 1.46 -17.55 13.79
CA ASN A 44 1.88 -18.91 14.15
C ASN A 44 0.83 -19.97 13.73
N SER A 45 -0.28 -19.56 13.09
CA SER A 45 -1.40 -20.41 12.66
C SER A 45 -1.57 -20.51 11.13
N LEU A 46 -0.54 -20.09 10.37
CA LEU A 46 -0.50 -19.81 8.91
C LEU A 46 -1.10 -20.92 8.04
N PHE A 47 -0.89 -22.17 8.44
CA PHE A 47 -1.32 -23.31 7.66
C PHE A 47 -2.80 -23.69 7.82
N ARG A 48 -3.52 -23.21 8.84
CA ARG A 48 -4.92 -23.62 9.09
C ARG A 48 -5.98 -22.68 8.53
N ASN A 49 -5.69 -21.39 8.32
CA ASN A 49 -6.72 -20.38 8.04
C ASN A 49 -6.50 -19.57 6.74
N LEU A 50 -5.45 -19.85 5.95
CA LEU A 50 -5.23 -19.17 4.67
C LEU A 50 -6.39 -19.39 3.67
N HIS A 51 -7.19 -20.44 3.88
CA HIS A 51 -8.44 -20.71 3.15
C HIS A 51 -9.50 -19.58 3.28
N LYS A 52 -9.35 -18.62 4.20
CA LYS A 52 -10.33 -17.53 4.43
C LYS A 52 -9.74 -16.12 4.30
N GLY A 53 -8.51 -15.96 3.83
CA GLY A 53 -7.88 -14.64 3.69
C GLY A 53 -7.56 -14.31 2.23
N SER A 54 -7.93 -13.12 1.76
CA SER A 54 -7.52 -12.62 0.43
C SER A 54 -6.33 -11.66 0.57
N TYR A 55 -5.24 -11.93 -0.13
CA TYR A 55 -4.15 -10.97 -0.33
C TYR A 55 -4.34 -10.27 -1.67
N ARG A 56 -4.41 -8.94 -1.67
CA ARG A 56 -4.70 -8.14 -2.88
C ARG A 56 -3.62 -7.11 -3.13
N VAL A 57 -3.22 -6.97 -4.38
CA VAL A 57 -2.24 -5.99 -4.85
C VAL A 57 -2.76 -5.32 -6.10
N LYS A 58 -2.62 -3.99 -6.18
CA LYS A 58 -3.01 -3.21 -7.36
C LYS A 58 -2.15 -1.97 -7.50
N ILE A 59 -1.68 -1.73 -8.72
CA ILE A 59 -1.06 -0.46 -9.11
C ILE A 59 -2.19 0.53 -9.35
N LEU A 60 -2.14 1.68 -8.68
CA LEU A 60 -3.18 2.70 -8.72
C LEU A 60 -2.85 3.83 -9.69
N LYS A 61 -1.59 4.27 -9.69
CA LYS A 61 -1.13 5.37 -10.54
C LYS A 61 0.38 5.30 -10.69
N VAL A 62 0.88 5.74 -11.83
CA VAL A 62 2.30 5.95 -12.07
C VAL A 62 2.51 7.43 -12.35
N TYR A 63 3.37 8.06 -11.56
CA TYR A 63 3.80 9.44 -11.77
C TYR A 63 5.13 9.44 -12.51
N PRO A 64 5.41 10.46 -13.35
CA PRO A 64 6.76 10.70 -13.80
C PRO A 64 7.68 10.96 -12.59
N PHE A 65 8.99 10.94 -12.83
CA PHE A 65 9.96 11.37 -11.82
C PHE A 65 9.61 12.78 -11.32
N PRO A 66 9.46 13.00 -10.00
CA PRO A 66 9.15 14.34 -9.49
C PRO A 66 10.43 15.18 -9.45
N GLU A 67 10.36 16.37 -10.04
CA GLU A 67 11.51 17.27 -10.16
C GLU A 67 11.61 18.24 -8.98
N THR A 68 10.50 18.52 -8.30
CA THR A 68 10.42 19.51 -7.23
C THR A 68 9.98 18.90 -5.89
N LYS A 69 10.28 19.60 -4.79
CA LYS A 69 9.83 19.20 -3.45
C LYS A 69 8.30 19.22 -3.35
N GLU A 70 7.68 20.13 -4.07
CA GLU A 70 6.24 20.32 -4.16
C GLU A 70 5.59 19.13 -4.87
N ASP A 71 6.22 18.59 -5.91
CA ASP A 71 5.76 17.38 -6.59
C ASP A 71 5.88 16.16 -5.68
N GLU A 72 7.00 16.01 -4.96
CA GLU A 72 7.17 14.93 -3.98
C GLU A 72 6.05 14.95 -2.94
N LYS A 73 5.78 16.14 -2.36
CA LYS A 73 4.71 16.31 -1.35
C LYS A 73 3.34 15.98 -1.93
N ARG A 74 3.05 16.42 -3.15
CA ARG A 74 1.78 16.15 -3.84
C ARG A 74 1.58 14.67 -4.10
N ILE A 75 2.62 13.99 -4.61
CA ILE A 75 2.58 12.55 -4.84
C ILE A 75 2.30 11.83 -3.52
N LEU A 76 2.97 12.18 -2.43
CA LEU A 76 2.75 11.51 -1.14
C LEU A 76 1.32 11.67 -0.60
N GLU A 77 0.75 12.88 -0.69
CA GLU A 77 -0.63 13.12 -0.24
C GLU A 77 -1.64 12.38 -1.13
N GLU A 78 -1.53 12.52 -2.45
CA GLU A 78 -2.44 11.87 -3.39
C GLU A 78 -2.33 10.34 -3.30
N SER A 79 -1.11 9.81 -3.15
CA SER A 79 -0.88 8.37 -2.94
C SER A 79 -1.60 7.85 -1.71
N ARG A 80 -1.61 8.62 -0.62
CA ARG A 80 -2.26 8.22 0.64
C ARG A 80 -3.77 8.11 0.44
N GLU A 81 -4.38 9.06 -0.26
CA GLU A 81 -5.81 9.07 -0.57
C GLU A 81 -6.18 7.92 -1.52
N LEU A 82 -5.41 7.75 -2.61
CA LEU A 82 -5.60 6.65 -3.57
C LEU A 82 -5.57 5.28 -2.88
N ILE A 83 -4.56 5.03 -2.06
CA ILE A 83 -4.43 3.76 -1.33
C ILE A 83 -5.59 3.61 -0.36
N LYS A 84 -5.93 4.65 0.42
CA LYS A 84 -7.05 4.61 1.37
C LYS A 84 -8.35 4.22 0.67
N ASN A 85 -8.68 4.89 -0.42
CA ASN A 85 -9.91 4.63 -1.18
C ASN A 85 -9.93 3.19 -1.73
N GLN A 86 -8.79 2.72 -2.27
CA GLN A 86 -8.72 1.34 -2.78
C GLN A 86 -8.91 0.29 -1.68
N LEU A 87 -8.33 0.51 -0.48
CA LEU A 87 -8.53 -0.39 0.65
C LEU A 87 -9.98 -0.40 1.10
N GLU A 88 -10.65 0.75 1.12
CA GLU A 88 -12.09 0.83 1.44
C GLU A 88 -12.95 0.08 0.41
N GLU A 89 -12.64 0.17 -0.87
CA GLU A 89 -13.30 -0.63 -1.91
C GLU A 89 -13.11 -2.13 -1.68
N TRP A 90 -11.87 -2.55 -1.42
CA TRP A 90 -11.58 -3.97 -1.20
C TRP A 90 -12.24 -4.53 0.05
N ARG A 91 -12.36 -3.75 1.12
CA ARG A 91 -13.05 -4.16 2.35
C ARG A 91 -14.56 -4.37 2.15
N LYS A 92 -15.16 -3.83 1.09
CA LYS A 92 -16.56 -4.09 0.71
C LYS A 92 -16.74 -5.39 -0.06
N LEU A 93 -15.66 -5.93 -0.63
CA LEU A 93 -15.74 -7.16 -1.41
C LEU A 93 -15.90 -8.38 -0.49
N PRO A 94 -16.67 -9.39 -0.91
CA PRO A 94 -16.76 -10.64 -0.18
C PRO A 94 -15.38 -11.28 -0.06
N VAL A 95 -15.15 -11.97 1.05
CA VAL A 95 -13.98 -12.84 1.22
C VAL A 95 -14.15 -13.99 0.23
N VAL A 96 -13.38 -13.94 -0.87
CA VAL A 96 -13.36 -15.02 -1.85
C VAL A 96 -12.65 -16.20 -1.19
N SER A 97 -13.42 -17.21 -0.79
CA SER A 97 -12.88 -18.50 -0.40
C SER A 97 -12.39 -19.18 -1.66
N SER A 98 -11.08 -19.16 -1.91
CA SER A 98 -10.48 -19.96 -2.98
C SER A 98 -10.66 -21.44 -2.61
N VAL A 99 -11.68 -22.07 -3.17
CA VAL A 99 -11.76 -23.53 -3.23
C VAL A 99 -10.86 -23.95 -4.38
N VAL A 100 -9.70 -24.52 -4.05
CA VAL A 100 -8.90 -25.38 -4.91
C VAL A 100 -8.54 -26.62 -4.13
#